data_AF-A0A372YM17-F1
#
_entry.id   AF-A0A372YM17-F1
#
_cell.length_a   1.000
_cell.length_b   1.000
_cell.length_c   1.000
_cell.angle_alpha   90.00
_cell.angle_beta   90.00
_cell.angle_gamma   90.00
#
_symmetry.space_group_name_H-M   'P 1'
#
loop_
_entity.id
_entity.type
_entity.pdbx_description
1 polymer ?
#
loop_
_entity_poly.entity_id
_entity_poly.type
_entity_poly.pdbx_seq_one_letter_code
_entity_poly.pdbx_strand_id
1 'polypeptide(L)'
;MNKEQLMRFAESTLRQTAAYQYNREMGMPDEENYKMSYLLVEGSINKPERVLAYAVNDQAVLLFHPMEKPVYESLLNDWEFYFDYDLFQYLEGGFDLIAMTPDAHTGVWHEIAEYHDTSGIACVQGMQKYLHYCKQHGITKEGLARETGYDGMDVMTQYDHQAAKGSLGKTSQEPER
;
A
#
# COMPACT_ATOMS: atom_id res chain seq x y z
N MET A 1 -13.10 12.86 -6.18
CA MET A 1 -12.01 13.21 -5.24
C MET A 1 -10.68 13.02 -5.94
N ASN A 2 -9.69 13.89 -5.74
CA ASN A 2 -8.33 13.69 -6.28
C ASN A 2 -7.40 13.05 -5.23
N LYS A 3 -6.18 12.64 -5.64
CA LYS A 3 -5.20 12.00 -4.75
C LYS A 3 -4.94 12.80 -3.47
N GLU A 4 -4.75 14.11 -3.58
CA GLU A 4 -4.47 14.98 -2.44
C GLU A 4 -5.64 15.07 -1.47
N GLN A 5 -6.87 15.18 -1.99
CA GLN A 5 -8.08 15.17 -1.18
C GLN A 5 -8.28 13.84 -0.44
N LEU A 6 -8.00 12.72 -1.12
CA LEU A 6 -8.12 11.39 -0.54
C LEU A 6 -7.07 11.15 0.55
N MET A 7 -5.83 11.61 0.35
CA MET A 7 -4.78 11.57 1.39
C MET A 7 -5.18 12.38 2.62
N ARG A 8 -5.62 13.63 2.44
CA ARG A 8 -6.10 14.46 3.56
C ARG A 8 -7.29 13.84 4.30
N PHE A 9 -8.19 13.19 3.57
CA PHE A 9 -9.30 12.45 4.16
C PHE A 9 -8.81 11.27 5.02
N ALA A 10 -7.86 10.48 4.52
CA ALA A 10 -7.27 9.38 5.26
C ALA A 10 -6.49 9.87 6.49
N GLU A 11 -5.67 10.92 6.37
CA GLU A 11 -4.93 11.53 7.49
C GLU A 11 -5.84 12.10 8.58
N SER A 12 -6.92 12.78 8.18
CA SER A 12 -7.92 13.28 9.12
C SER A 12 -8.64 12.15 9.85
N THR A 13 -8.88 11.03 9.15
CA THR A 13 -9.51 9.85 9.75
C THR A 13 -8.54 9.05 10.63
N LEU A 14 -7.25 9.00 10.28
CA LEU A 14 -6.19 8.43 11.12
C LEU A 14 -6.18 9.10 12.50
N ARG A 15 -6.31 10.43 12.54
CA ARG A 15 -6.39 11.17 13.81
C ARG A 15 -7.66 10.87 14.60
N GLN A 16 -8.61 10.08 14.09
CA GLN A 16 -9.83 9.68 14.79
C GLN A 16 -9.82 8.20 15.21
N THR A 17 -8.79 7.43 14.83
CA THR A 17 -8.65 6.03 15.23
C THR A 17 -8.43 5.92 16.73
N ALA A 18 -8.91 4.83 17.34
CA ALA A 18 -8.75 4.60 18.76
C ALA A 18 -7.26 4.41 19.12
N ALA A 19 -6.49 3.72 18.27
CA ALA A 19 -5.05 3.56 18.42
C ALA A 19 -4.30 4.92 18.42
N TYR A 20 -4.64 5.84 17.51
CA TYR A 20 -4.00 7.16 17.47
C TYR A 20 -4.35 7.99 18.70
N GLN A 21 -5.62 7.98 19.12
CA GLN A 21 -6.06 8.70 20.32
C GLN A 21 -5.44 8.13 21.59
N TYR A 22 -5.34 6.80 21.70
CA TYR A 22 -4.69 6.13 22.81
C TYR A 22 -3.24 6.60 22.98
N ASN A 23 -2.44 6.60 21.91
CA ASN A 23 -1.07 7.11 21.93
C ASN A 23 -1.01 8.56 22.41
N ARG A 24 -1.93 9.40 21.94
CA ARG A 24 -2.04 10.81 22.33
C ARG A 24 -2.37 10.98 23.82
N GLU A 25 -3.31 10.18 24.33
CA GLU A 25 -3.70 10.17 25.75
C GLU A 25 -2.55 9.71 26.65
N MET A 26 -1.71 8.79 26.16
CA MET A 26 -0.48 8.34 26.81
C MET A 26 0.67 9.37 26.74
N GLY A 27 0.45 10.52 26.10
CA GLY A 27 1.45 11.59 25.99
C GLY A 27 2.51 11.35 24.92
N MET A 28 2.30 10.43 23.98
CA MET A 28 3.18 10.24 22.84
C MET A 28 3.15 11.49 21.95
N PRO A 29 4.32 12.05 21.55
CA PRO A 29 4.39 13.15 20.61
C PRO A 29 3.73 12.82 19.27
N ASP A 30 3.13 13.82 18.61
CA ASP A 30 2.49 13.64 17.29
C ASP A 30 3.48 13.10 16.25
N GLU A 31 4.78 13.43 16.37
CA GLU A 31 5.88 13.01 15.51
C GLU A 31 6.18 11.51 15.61
N GLU A 32 6.04 10.93 16.79
CA GLU A 32 6.27 9.50 17.09
C GLU A 32 5.00 8.65 16.93
N ASN A 33 3.83 9.29 16.87
CA ASN A 33 2.56 8.63 16.62
C ASN A 33 2.41 8.21 15.14
N TYR A 34 1.39 7.40 14.84
CA TYR A 34 1.16 6.83 13.52
C TYR A 34 1.18 7.87 12.39
N LYS A 35 1.95 7.55 11.34
CA LYS A 35 2.05 8.31 10.09
C LYS A 35 1.52 7.47 8.93
N MET A 36 0.88 8.12 7.97
CA MET A 36 0.43 7.44 6.76
C MET A 36 1.59 6.76 6.04
N SER A 37 1.40 5.48 5.69
CA SER A 37 2.37 4.65 4.99
C SER A 37 1.93 4.43 3.54
N TYR A 38 0.77 3.81 3.31
CA TYR A 38 0.21 3.67 1.97
C TYR A 38 -1.31 3.60 1.96
N LEU A 39 -1.88 3.79 0.76
CA LEU A 39 -3.32 3.86 0.54
C LEU A 39 -3.74 3.04 -0.68
N LEU A 40 -4.74 2.17 -0.47
CA LEU A 40 -5.37 1.37 -1.50
C LEU A 40 -6.81 1.82 -1.74
N VAL A 41 -7.25 1.78 -3.00
CA VAL A 41 -8.62 2.13 -3.40
C VAL A 41 -9.23 1.02 -4.25
N GLU A 42 -10.44 0.62 -3.91
CA GLU A 42 -11.32 -0.15 -4.80
C GLU A 42 -12.27 0.80 -5.52
N GLY A 43 -12.52 0.55 -6.81
CA GLY A 43 -13.24 1.46 -7.69
C GLY A 43 -12.32 2.50 -8.31
N SER A 44 -12.76 3.76 -8.42
CA SER A 44 -11.94 4.83 -9.00
C SER A 44 -11.57 5.87 -7.96
N ILE A 45 -10.41 6.51 -8.09
CA ILE A 45 -10.01 7.61 -7.18
C ILE A 45 -11.06 8.73 -7.09
N ASN A 46 -11.80 8.97 -8.18
CA ASN A 46 -12.82 10.00 -8.25
C ASN A 46 -14.10 9.62 -7.51
N LYS A 47 -14.40 8.33 -7.44
CA LYS A 47 -15.57 7.71 -6.80
C LYS A 47 -15.13 6.37 -6.19
N PRO A 48 -14.43 6.41 -5.03
CA PRO A 48 -13.95 5.19 -4.40
C PRO A 48 -15.13 4.42 -3.82
N GLU A 49 -15.11 3.11 -3.96
CA GLU A 49 -16.07 2.20 -3.33
C GLU A 49 -15.58 1.82 -1.93
N ARG A 50 -14.28 1.49 -1.83
CA ARG A 50 -13.58 1.23 -0.57
C ARG A 50 -12.22 1.90 -0.57
N VAL A 51 -11.78 2.29 0.62
CA VAL A 51 -10.44 2.84 0.89
C VAL A 51 -9.85 2.06 2.04
N LEU A 52 -8.65 1.52 1.84
CA LEU A 52 -7.85 0.92 2.90
C LEU A 52 -6.62 1.81 3.10
N ALA A 53 -6.35 2.14 4.36
CA ALA A 53 -5.25 3.00 4.73
C ALA A 53 -4.35 2.27 5.74
N TYR A 54 -3.06 2.29 5.47
CA TYR A 54 -2.05 1.76 6.37
C TYR A 54 -1.25 2.93 6.92
N ALA A 55 -1.11 2.97 8.24
CA ALA A 55 -0.26 3.91 8.95
C ALA A 55 0.72 3.13 9.82
N VAL A 56 1.89 3.72 10.11
CA VAL A 56 2.95 3.07 10.87
C VAL A 56 3.49 4.00 11.94
N ASN A 57 3.93 3.41 13.05
CA ASN A 57 4.86 4.02 13.98
C ASN A 57 5.98 3.01 14.26
N ASP A 58 6.87 3.32 15.21
CA ASP A 58 8.01 2.45 15.55
C ASP A 58 7.61 1.09 16.15
N GLN A 59 6.32 0.88 16.47
CA GLN A 59 5.85 -0.30 17.20
C GLN A 59 4.98 -1.24 16.36
N ALA A 60 4.19 -0.70 15.43
CA ALA A 60 3.19 -1.47 14.72
C ALA A 60 2.74 -0.81 13.41
N VAL A 61 2.08 -1.61 12.59
CA VAL A 61 1.29 -1.16 11.45
C VAL A 61 -0.18 -1.09 11.89
N LEU A 62 -0.86 -0.01 11.53
CA LEU A 62 -2.29 0.20 11.74
C LEU A 62 -2.99 0.17 10.38
N LEU A 63 -3.79 -0.86 10.14
CA LEU A 63 -4.78 -0.88 9.07
C LEU A 63 -6.06 -0.22 9.57
N PHE A 64 -6.61 0.73 8.82
CA PHE A 64 -7.91 1.31 9.10
C PHE A 64 -8.71 1.60 7.83
N HIS A 65 -10.03 1.65 7.97
CA HIS A 65 -10.99 1.77 6.87
C HIS A 65 -11.67 3.14 6.94
N PRO A 66 -11.16 4.18 6.23
CA PRO A 66 -11.59 5.56 6.48
C PRO A 66 -13.06 5.83 6.15
N MET A 67 -13.64 5.04 5.23
CA MET A 67 -15.03 5.18 4.78
C MET A 67 -16.04 4.49 5.71
N GLU A 68 -15.59 3.64 6.63
CA GLU A 68 -16.48 2.93 7.55
C GLU A 68 -16.84 3.78 8.78
N LYS A 69 -18.05 3.56 9.32
CA LYS A 69 -18.58 4.25 10.50
C LYS A 69 -19.27 3.24 11.44
N PRO A 70 -18.77 3.01 12.67
CA PRO A 70 -17.54 3.56 13.24
C PRO A 70 -16.29 3.17 12.42
N VAL A 71 -15.18 3.88 12.58
CA VAL A 71 -13.94 3.57 11.87
C VAL A 71 -13.49 2.18 12.34
N TYR A 72 -13.41 1.24 11.40
CA TYR A 72 -12.82 -0.06 11.64
C TYR A 72 -11.30 0.05 11.56
N GLU A 73 -10.60 -0.51 12.54
CA GLU A 73 -9.14 -0.49 12.65
C GLU A 73 -8.61 -1.83 13.19
N SER A 74 -7.41 -2.19 12.74
CA SER A 74 -6.68 -3.38 13.18
C SER A 74 -5.20 -3.03 13.36
N LEU A 75 -4.66 -3.37 14.52
CA LEU A 75 -3.22 -3.33 14.76
C LEU A 75 -2.62 -4.62 14.20
N LEU A 76 -1.64 -4.47 13.34
CA LEU A 76 -0.86 -5.55 12.74
C LEU A 76 0.55 -5.43 13.29
N ASN A 77 0.98 -6.44 14.05
CA ASN A 77 2.37 -6.54 14.48
C ASN A 77 3.25 -7.19 13.39
N ASP A 78 4.56 -7.24 13.61
CA ASP A 78 5.53 -7.79 12.65
C ASP A 78 5.24 -9.24 12.20
N TRP A 79 4.51 -10.02 12.99
CA TRP A 79 4.11 -11.39 12.63
C TRP A 79 2.82 -11.45 11.83
N GLU A 80 2.04 -10.38 11.80
CA GLU A 80 0.73 -10.29 11.16
C GLU A 80 0.76 -9.53 9.83
N PHE A 81 1.77 -8.67 9.63
CA PHE A 81 1.91 -7.86 8.42
C PHE A 81 2.87 -8.49 7.41
N TYR A 82 2.40 -8.74 6.19
CA TYR A 82 3.21 -9.18 5.05
C TYR A 82 2.74 -8.49 3.79
N PHE A 83 3.64 -7.97 2.95
CA PHE A 83 3.20 -7.29 1.73
C PHE A 83 2.48 -8.23 0.77
N ASP A 84 2.75 -9.54 0.79
CA ASP A 84 1.97 -10.51 0.01
C ASP A 84 0.48 -10.50 0.35
N TYR A 85 0.11 -10.40 1.64
CA TYR A 85 -1.29 -10.36 2.08
C TYR A 85 -1.85 -8.94 2.19
N ASP A 86 -1.10 -8.00 2.74
CA ASP A 86 -1.56 -6.64 3.05
C ASP A 86 -1.44 -5.65 1.89
N LEU A 87 -0.75 -6.05 0.81
CA LEU A 87 -0.61 -5.26 -0.41
C LEU A 87 -0.95 -6.07 -1.66
N PHE A 88 -0.20 -7.12 -1.98
CA PHE A 88 -0.32 -7.83 -3.25
C PHE A 88 -1.67 -8.52 -3.39
N GLN A 89 -2.19 -9.18 -2.35
CA GLN A 89 -3.52 -9.78 -2.39
C GLN A 89 -4.61 -8.77 -2.72
N TYR A 90 -4.57 -7.56 -2.14
CA TYR A 90 -5.53 -6.50 -2.46
C TYR A 90 -5.36 -5.98 -3.88
N LEU A 91 -4.12 -5.76 -4.34
CA LEU A 91 -3.86 -5.36 -5.72
C LEU A 91 -4.37 -6.42 -6.70
N GLU A 92 -4.12 -7.69 -6.44
CA GLU A 92 -4.65 -8.80 -7.23
C GLU A 92 -6.18 -8.81 -7.23
N GLY A 93 -6.78 -8.56 -6.07
CA GLY A 93 -8.21 -8.44 -5.82
C GLY A 93 -8.91 -7.22 -6.43
N GLY A 94 -8.18 -6.33 -7.13
CA GLY A 94 -8.77 -5.21 -7.88
C GLY A 94 -8.64 -3.85 -7.21
N PHE A 95 -7.85 -3.73 -6.15
CA PHE A 95 -7.47 -2.45 -5.59
C PHE A 95 -6.35 -1.80 -6.41
N ASP A 96 -6.34 -0.48 -6.43
CA ASP A 96 -5.25 0.35 -6.95
C ASP A 96 -4.43 0.95 -5.81
N LEU A 97 -3.11 0.91 -5.93
CA LEU A 97 -2.21 1.68 -5.06
C LEU A 97 -2.24 3.15 -5.46
N ILE A 98 -2.58 4.05 -4.52
CA ILE A 98 -2.71 5.48 -4.81
C ILE A 98 -1.47 6.26 -4.35
N ALA A 99 -0.99 5.93 -3.15
CA ALA A 99 0.15 6.56 -2.52
C ALA A 99 0.88 5.54 -1.65
N MET A 100 2.19 5.69 -1.55
CA MET A 100 3.05 4.91 -0.68
C MET A 100 4.29 5.75 -0.34
N THR A 101 4.78 5.65 0.90
CA THR A 101 6.01 6.33 1.32
C THR A 101 7.26 5.62 0.78
N PRO A 102 8.41 6.32 0.68
CA PRO A 102 9.67 5.70 0.27
C PRO A 102 10.09 4.52 1.17
N ASP A 103 9.85 4.63 2.47
CA ASP A 103 10.16 3.55 3.43
C ASP A 103 9.28 2.31 3.19
N ALA A 104 8.00 2.50 2.92
CA ALA A 104 7.10 1.40 2.57
C ALA A 104 7.49 0.75 1.23
N HIS A 105 7.86 1.56 0.22
CA HIS A 105 8.42 1.01 -1.03
C HIS A 105 9.67 0.16 -0.76
N THR A 106 10.56 0.65 0.10
CA THR A 106 11.77 -0.07 0.52
C THR A 106 11.43 -1.42 1.16
N GLY A 107 10.44 -1.46 2.06
CA GLY A 107 9.94 -2.70 2.66
C GLY A 107 9.45 -3.71 1.61
N VAL A 108 8.61 -3.27 0.67
CA VAL A 108 8.11 -4.12 -0.41
C VAL A 108 9.27 -4.66 -1.27
N TRP A 109 10.26 -3.82 -1.55
CA TRP A 109 11.43 -4.24 -2.35
C TRP A 109 12.30 -5.26 -1.62
N HIS A 110 12.45 -5.15 -0.30
CA HIS A 110 13.12 -6.18 0.49
C HIS A 110 12.35 -7.51 0.44
N GLU A 111 11.03 -7.48 0.62
CA GLU A 111 10.21 -8.70 0.58
C GLU A 111 10.27 -9.38 -0.80
N ILE A 112 10.17 -8.61 -1.89
CA ILE A 112 10.33 -9.17 -3.24
C ILE A 112 11.73 -9.73 -3.42
N ALA A 113 12.78 -9.00 -3.05
CA ALA A 113 14.15 -9.46 -3.20
C ALA A 113 14.40 -10.78 -2.46
N GLU A 114 13.83 -10.95 -1.27
CA GLU A 114 13.97 -12.14 -0.45
C GLU A 114 13.19 -13.34 -1.01
N TYR A 115 11.97 -13.11 -1.50
CA TYR A 115 11.03 -14.21 -1.77
C TYR A 115 10.72 -14.47 -3.25
N HIS A 116 11.07 -13.60 -4.19
CA HIS A 116 10.68 -13.76 -5.61
C HIS A 116 11.20 -15.05 -6.29
N ASP A 117 12.39 -15.51 -5.91
CA ASP A 117 12.99 -16.75 -6.44
C ASP A 117 12.47 -18.02 -5.73
N THR A 118 11.59 -17.84 -4.75
CA THR A 118 10.95 -18.91 -3.98
C THR A 118 9.45 -18.90 -4.23
N SER A 119 8.73 -19.93 -3.79
CA SER A 119 7.26 -19.90 -3.73
C SER A 119 6.74 -19.06 -2.55
N GLY A 120 7.51 -18.08 -2.06
CA GLY A 120 7.19 -17.24 -0.90
C GLY A 120 6.27 -16.07 -1.22
N ILE A 121 6.11 -15.71 -2.50
CA ILE A 121 5.11 -14.74 -2.97
C ILE A 121 3.96 -15.52 -3.60
N ALA A 122 2.82 -15.59 -2.92
CA ALA A 122 1.64 -16.27 -3.43
C ALA A 122 0.86 -15.39 -4.41
N CYS A 123 0.77 -14.08 -4.15
CA CYS A 123 -0.03 -13.14 -4.93
C CYS A 123 0.80 -12.52 -6.07
N VAL A 124 1.28 -13.38 -6.98
CA VAL A 124 2.21 -12.99 -8.06
C VAL A 124 1.63 -11.91 -8.98
N GLN A 125 0.32 -11.92 -9.26
CA GLN A 125 -0.28 -10.88 -10.11
C GLN A 125 -0.36 -9.55 -9.36
N GLY A 126 -0.65 -9.59 -8.07
CA GLY A 126 -0.57 -8.44 -7.17
C GLY A 126 0.82 -7.81 -7.15
N MET A 127 1.87 -8.62 -7.02
CA MET A 127 3.26 -8.18 -7.11
C MET A 127 3.54 -7.50 -8.46
N GLN A 128 3.10 -8.08 -9.59
CA GLN A 128 3.29 -7.48 -10.91
C GLN A 128 2.54 -6.15 -11.09
N LYS A 129 1.35 -6.00 -10.48
CA LYS A 129 0.64 -4.70 -10.43
C LYS A 129 1.42 -3.67 -9.62
N TYR A 130 2.03 -4.05 -8.49
CA TYR A 130 2.92 -3.18 -7.73
C TYR A 130 4.15 -2.73 -8.54
N LEU A 131 4.81 -3.66 -9.23
CA LEU A 131 5.95 -3.31 -10.09
C LEU A 131 5.52 -2.42 -11.26
N HIS A 132 4.32 -2.61 -11.81
CA HIS A 132 3.75 -1.70 -12.79
C HIS A 132 3.56 -0.29 -12.22
N TYR A 133 3.02 -0.16 -11.01
CA TYR A 133 2.91 1.10 -10.30
C TYR A 133 4.28 1.78 -10.16
N CYS A 134 5.29 1.03 -9.70
CA CYS A 134 6.67 1.54 -9.58
C CYS A 134 7.16 2.12 -10.90
N LYS A 135 6.97 1.41 -12.01
CA LYS A 135 7.34 1.87 -13.35
C LYS A 135 6.59 3.13 -13.77
N GLN A 136 5.29 3.22 -13.51
CA GLN A 136 4.47 4.39 -13.87
C GLN A 136 4.83 5.63 -13.06
N HIS A 137 5.24 5.45 -11.81
CA HIS A 137 5.54 6.52 -10.86
C HIS A 137 7.03 6.83 -10.72
N GLY A 138 7.90 6.17 -11.49
CA GLY A 138 9.33 6.43 -11.48
C GLY A 138 10.04 5.97 -10.21
N ILE A 139 9.48 4.98 -9.51
CA ILE A 139 10.13 4.35 -8.35
C ILE A 139 11.26 3.46 -8.87
N THR A 140 12.47 3.76 -8.44
CA THR A 140 13.71 3.15 -8.94
C THR A 140 14.63 2.81 -7.78
N LYS A 141 15.55 1.86 -7.99
CA LYS A 141 16.55 1.49 -6.98
C LYS A 141 17.33 2.71 -6.52
N GLU A 142 17.80 3.53 -7.46
CA GLU A 142 18.60 4.72 -7.18
C GLU A 142 17.79 5.81 -6.45
N GLY A 143 16.49 5.90 -6.74
CA GLY A 143 15.55 6.76 -6.01
C GLY A 143 15.46 6.35 -4.54
N LEU A 144 15.16 5.08 -4.29
CA LEU A 144 15.06 4.53 -2.94
C LEU A 144 16.39 4.60 -2.19
N ALA A 145 17.51 4.26 -2.84
CA ALA A 145 18.84 4.36 -2.24
C ALA A 145 19.15 5.77 -1.72
N ARG A 146 18.72 6.81 -2.44
CA ARG A 146 18.91 8.20 -2.03
C ARG A 146 17.96 8.65 -0.92
N GLU A 147 16.73 8.17 -0.90
CA GLU A 147 15.70 8.62 0.03
C GLU A 147 15.73 7.86 1.36
N THR A 148 16.01 6.57 1.33
CA THR A 148 15.92 5.67 2.49
C THR A 148 17.23 4.95 2.80
N GLY A 149 18.24 5.04 1.92
CA GLY A 149 19.48 4.28 2.05
C GLY A 149 19.39 2.84 1.52
N TYR A 150 18.33 2.48 0.81
CA TYR A 150 18.15 1.14 0.23
C TYR A 150 19.36 0.67 -0.59
N ASP A 151 19.89 -0.50 -0.26
CA ASP A 151 21.07 -1.11 -0.89
C ASP A 151 20.79 -2.47 -1.53
N GLY A 152 19.54 -2.95 -1.45
CA GLY A 152 19.10 -4.26 -1.91
C GLY A 152 19.05 -4.43 -3.44
N MET A 153 18.36 -5.48 -3.86
CA MET A 153 18.22 -5.83 -5.28
C MET A 153 17.42 -4.79 -6.07
N ASP A 154 17.73 -4.61 -7.36
CA ASP A 154 16.80 -3.92 -8.25
C ASP A 154 15.66 -4.88 -8.62
N VAL A 155 14.55 -4.83 -7.87
CA VAL A 155 13.41 -5.74 -8.09
C VAL A 155 12.67 -5.47 -9.40
N MET A 156 12.92 -4.32 -10.04
CA MET A 156 12.34 -4.01 -11.35
C MET A 156 12.82 -4.96 -12.45
N THR A 157 13.91 -5.71 -12.23
CA THR A 157 14.29 -6.81 -13.15
C THR A 157 13.26 -7.92 -13.22
N GLN A 158 12.38 -8.04 -12.21
CA GLN A 158 11.30 -9.02 -12.14
C GLN A 158 10.00 -8.54 -12.81
N TYR A 159 9.97 -7.31 -13.33
CA TYR A 159 8.76 -6.75 -13.91
C TYR A 159 8.43 -7.35 -15.27
N ASP A 160 7.30 -8.04 -15.36
CA ASP A 160 6.71 -8.54 -16.59
C ASP A 160 5.49 -7.70 -16.99
N HIS A 161 5.68 -6.92 -18.06
CA HIS A 161 4.64 -6.07 -18.62
C HIS A 161 3.42 -6.83 -19.15
N GLN A 162 3.58 -8.06 -19.66
CA GLN A 162 2.46 -8.85 -20.16
C GLN A 162 1.62 -9.38 -19.00
N ALA A 163 2.26 -9.87 -17.93
CA ALA A 163 1.59 -10.30 -16.71
C ALA A 163 0.78 -9.16 -16.07
N ALA A 164 1.35 -7.95 -15.98
CA ALA A 164 0.67 -6.78 -15.42
C ALA A 164 -0.55 -6.32 -16.23
N LYS A 165 -0.57 -6.53 -17.56
CA LYS A 165 -1.71 -6.17 -18.43
C LYS A 165 -2.79 -7.24 -18.50
N GLY A 166 -2.43 -8.51 -18.42
CA GLY A 166 -3.39 -9.63 -18.44
C GLY A 166 -4.45 -9.55 -17.35
N SER A 167 -4.13 -8.90 -16.22
CA SER A 167 -5.05 -8.65 -15.11
C SER A 167 -5.98 -7.43 -15.28
N LEU A 168 -5.68 -6.50 -16.20
CA LEU A 168 -6.52 -5.33 -16.48
C LEU A 168 -7.63 -5.61 -17.51
N GLY A 169 -7.48 -6.68 -18.29
CA GLY A 169 -8.36 -6.99 -19.43
C GLY A 169 -9.69 -7.70 -19.11
N LYS A 170 -10.03 -7.95 -17.84
CA LYS A 170 -11.28 -8.66 -17.48
C LYS A 170 -12.48 -7.76 -17.18
N THR A 171 -12.34 -6.43 -17.24
CA THR A 171 -13.43 -5.49 -16.87
C THR A 171 -13.79 -4.50 -17.97
N SER A 172 -13.74 -4.92 -19.24
CA SER A 172 -14.31 -4.13 -20.34
C SER A 172 -14.86 -5.05 -21.43
N GLN A 173 -16.01 -5.68 -21.15
CA GLN A 173 -16.95 -5.97 -22.22
C GLN A 173 -17.98 -4.83 -22.23
N GLU A 174 -17.76 -3.86 -23.13
CA GLU A 174 -18.84 -3.00 -23.60
C GLU A 174 -19.89 -3.88 -24.30
N PRO A 175 -21.20 -3.66 -24.12
CA PRO A 175 -22.19 -4.30 -24.94
C PRO A 175 -22.14 -3.67 -26.34
N GLU A 176 -21.81 -4.47 -27.35
CA GLU A 176 -22.02 -4.12 -28.75
C GLU A 176 -23.53 -3.96 -29.02
N ARG A 177 -23.88 -2.74 -29.42
CA ARG A 177 -25.02 -2.25 -30.22
C ARG A 177 -26.29 -3.11 -30.34
#